data_AF-A0A2Z3NCB3-F1
#
_entry.id   AF-A0A2Z3NCB3-F1
#
_cell.length_a   1.000
_cell.length_b   1.000
_cell.length_c   1.000
_cell.angle_alpha   90.00
_cell.angle_beta   90.00
_cell.angle_gamma   90.00
#
_symmetry.space_group_name_H-M   'P 1'
#
loop_
_entity.id
_entity.type
_entity.pdbx_description
1 polymer ?
#
loop_
_entity_poly.entity_id
_entity_poly.type
_entity_poly.pdbx_seq_one_letter_code
_entity_poly.pdbx_strand_id
1 'polypeptide(L)'
;ELEKTFLQLARFFEKPNEEAFSLQLLYQHLEDEWLEFALQLIVEFFRNETYLIKNPNFSIIRDSQDYYTQSDFARYLEDKGIHFPQNKIAVYRKRGKFPKEDLVVSGTPYWSKYTVESFAKHLLEQQKK
;
A
#
# COMPACT_ATOMS: atom_id res chain seq x y z
N GLU A 1 12.52 29.79 6.47
CA GLU A 1 12.94 28.39 6.18
C GLU A 1 11.82 27.48 5.67
N LEU A 2 10.63 27.42 6.29
CA LEU A 2 9.51 26.62 5.79
C LEU A 2 9.15 26.92 4.32
N GLU A 3 8.80 28.16 4.01
CA GLU A 3 8.40 28.58 2.65
C GLU A 3 9.51 28.35 1.62
N LYS A 4 10.76 28.60 2.02
CA LYS A 4 11.95 28.40 1.19
C LYS A 4 12.16 26.91 0.86
N THR A 5 11.91 26.04 1.85
CA THR A 5 11.98 24.58 1.66
C THR A 5 10.91 24.12 0.68
N PHE A 6 9.67 24.58 0.82
CA PHE A 6 8.60 24.26 -0.13
C PHE A 6 8.85 24.85 -1.53
N LEU A 7 9.42 26.06 -1.64
CA LEU A 7 9.77 26.64 -2.94
C LEU A 7 10.83 25.81 -3.67
N GLN A 8 11.85 25.32 -2.95
CA GLN A 8 12.87 24.45 -3.54
C GLN A 8 12.27 23.08 -3.93
N LEU A 9 11.37 22.55 -3.11
CA LEU A 9 10.66 21.32 -3.43
C LEU A 9 9.80 21.46 -4.70
N ALA A 10 9.07 22.57 -4.82
CA ALA A 10 8.25 22.86 -6.00
C ALA A 10 9.11 22.97 -7.28
N ARG A 11 10.23 23.68 -7.21
CA ARG A 11 11.18 23.79 -8.34
C ARG A 11 11.72 22.43 -8.78
N PHE A 12 12.02 21.56 -7.82
CA PHE A 12 12.43 20.19 -8.11
C PHE A 12 11.32 19.39 -8.81
N PHE A 13 10.06 19.52 -8.39
CA PHE A 13 8.95 18.84 -9.06
C PHE A 13 8.74 19.33 -10.50
N GLU A 14 8.87 20.63 -10.75
CA GLU A 14 8.73 21.18 -12.10
C GLU A 14 9.87 20.73 -13.03
N LYS A 15 11.09 20.61 -12.51
CA LYS A 15 12.30 20.34 -13.30
C LYS A 15 13.27 19.38 -12.59
N PRO A 16 12.90 18.11 -12.42
CA PRO A 16 13.67 17.15 -11.62
C PRO A 16 15.05 16.81 -12.18
N ASN A 17 15.30 17.12 -13.46
CA ASN A 17 16.59 16.90 -14.12
C ASN A 17 17.52 18.12 -14.08
N GLU A 18 17.01 19.30 -13.72
CA GLU A 18 17.76 20.57 -13.69
C GLU A 18 17.95 21.08 -12.26
N GLU A 19 16.94 20.90 -11.42
CA GLU A 19 16.92 21.37 -10.04
C GLU A 19 17.18 20.18 -9.11
N ALA A 20 18.00 20.39 -8.07
CA ALA A 20 18.27 19.39 -7.05
C ALA A 20 17.52 19.73 -5.76
N PHE A 21 17.00 18.72 -5.07
CA PHE A 21 16.38 18.89 -3.76
C PHE A 21 17.05 18.00 -2.70
N SER A 22 17.38 18.59 -1.55
CA SER A 22 17.95 17.87 -0.42
C SER A 22 16.86 17.52 0.59
N LEU A 23 16.64 16.22 0.82
CA LEU A 23 15.70 15.73 1.83
C LEU A 23 16.06 16.18 3.26
N GLN A 24 17.32 16.52 3.51
CA GLN A 24 17.76 17.05 4.80
C GLN A 24 17.02 18.34 5.18
N LEU A 25 16.62 19.15 4.18
CA LEU A 25 15.87 20.38 4.41
C LEU A 25 14.50 20.11 5.03
N LEU A 26 13.87 18.97 4.71
CA LEU A 26 12.60 18.58 5.32
C LEU A 26 12.78 18.37 6.83
N TYR A 27 13.80 17.60 7.22
CA TYR A 27 14.09 17.31 8.62
C TYR A 27 14.53 18.55 9.41
N GLN A 28 15.16 19.52 8.76
CA GLN A 28 15.69 20.71 9.43
C GLN A 28 14.68 21.85 9.56
N HIS A 29 13.67 21.91 8.70
CA HIS A 29 12.86 23.11 8.54
C HIS A 29 11.35 22.87 8.55
N LEU A 30 10.90 21.62 8.55
CA LEU A 30 9.49 21.25 8.62
C LEU A 30 9.24 20.41 9.87
N GLU A 31 8.13 20.67 10.54
CA GLU A 31 7.66 19.95 11.73
C GLU A 31 6.18 19.58 11.57
N ASP A 32 5.76 18.53 12.28
CA ASP A 32 4.38 18.05 12.36
C ASP A 32 3.66 17.98 10.99
N GLU A 33 2.57 18.73 10.85
CA GLU A 33 1.69 18.73 9.68
C GLU A 33 2.43 19.09 8.38
N TRP A 34 3.43 19.97 8.44
CA TRP A 34 4.14 20.45 7.26
C TRP A 34 5.15 19.42 6.77
N LEU A 35 5.79 18.71 7.69
CA LEU A 35 6.66 17.59 7.35
C LEU A 35 5.83 16.45 6.75
N GLU A 36 4.69 16.11 7.36
CA GLU A 36 3.78 15.10 6.83
C GLU A 36 3.31 15.46 5.42
N PHE A 37 2.87 16.70 5.21
CA PHE A 37 2.42 17.18 3.91
C PHE A 37 3.53 17.09 2.84
N ALA A 38 4.75 17.54 3.15
CA ALA A 38 5.86 17.48 2.20
C ALA A 38 6.24 16.04 1.81
N LEU A 39 6.18 15.10 2.75
CA LEU A 39 6.42 13.68 2.47
C LEU A 39 5.34 13.10 1.57
N GLN A 40 4.07 13.45 1.79
CA GLN A 40 2.97 13.03 0.93
C GLN A 40 3.15 13.53 -0.52
N LEU A 41 3.56 14.80 -0.69
CA LEU A 41 3.83 15.37 -2.02
C LEU A 41 4.95 14.62 -2.75
N ILE A 42 6.05 14.28 -2.06
CA ILE A 42 7.16 13.54 -2.66
C ILE A 42 6.71 12.16 -3.15
N VAL A 43 5.94 11.44 -2.32
CA VAL A 43 5.40 10.13 -2.69
C VAL A 43 4.52 10.25 -3.93
N GLU A 44 3.61 11.24 -3.95
CA GLU A 44 2.70 11.47 -5.07
C GLU A 44 3.45 11.77 -6.37
N PHE A 45 4.44 12.66 -6.32
CA PHE A 45 5.29 13.02 -7.45
C PHE A 45 5.97 11.77 -8.07
N PHE A 46 6.66 10.98 -7.26
CA PHE A 46 7.36 9.80 -7.79
C PHE A 46 6.43 8.69 -8.26
N ARG A 47 5.27 8.54 -7.62
CA ARG A 47 4.32 7.49 -7.96
C ARG A 47 3.52 7.80 -9.22
N ASN A 48 3.05 9.03 -9.36
CA ASN A 48 2.05 9.39 -10.37
C ASN A 48 2.62 10.26 -11.49
N GLU A 49 3.67 11.05 -11.25
CA GLU A 49 4.17 12.02 -12.24
C GLU A 49 5.45 11.56 -12.96
N THR A 50 6.36 10.87 -12.27
CA THR A 50 7.65 10.48 -12.88
C THR A 50 7.59 9.22 -13.75
N TYR A 51 6.51 8.43 -13.67
CA TYR A 51 6.37 7.09 -14.29
C TYR A 51 7.52 6.10 -13.98
N LEU A 52 8.41 6.43 -13.03
CA LEU A 52 9.54 5.60 -12.64
C LEU A 52 9.09 4.33 -11.93
N ILE A 53 7.98 4.41 -11.18
CA ILE A 53 7.39 3.30 -10.46
C ILE A 53 6.33 2.64 -11.35
N LYS A 54 6.75 1.67 -12.16
CA LYS A 54 5.88 0.99 -13.13
C LYS A 54 4.94 -0.05 -12.51
N ASN A 55 5.40 -0.70 -11.44
CA ASN A 55 4.65 -1.74 -10.71
C ASN A 55 4.84 -1.50 -9.20
N PRO A 56 4.05 -0.61 -8.58
CA PRO A 56 4.14 -0.36 -7.16
C PRO A 56 3.69 -1.60 -6.37
N ASN A 57 4.64 -2.43 -5.94
CA ASN A 57 4.40 -3.58 -5.06
C ASN A 57 4.53 -3.24 -3.57
N PHE A 58 5.17 -2.11 -3.25
CA PHE A 58 5.24 -1.61 -1.89
C PHE A 58 4.08 -0.65 -1.65
N SER A 59 3.05 -1.16 -1.00
CA SER A 59 2.11 -0.31 -0.28
C SER A 59 2.75 0.00 1.06
N ILE A 60 3.08 1.27 1.29
CA ILE A 60 3.41 1.72 2.64
C ILE A 60 2.20 1.38 3.50
N ILE A 61 2.37 0.49 4.48
CA ILE A 61 1.33 0.18 5.46
C ILE A 61 1.08 1.48 6.23
N ARG A 62 0.10 2.26 5.79
CA ARG A 62 -0.29 3.52 6.44
C ARG A 62 -1.05 3.23 7.73
N ASP A 63 -1.81 2.13 7.74
CA ASP A 63 -2.48 1.61 8.92
C ASP A 63 -2.37 0.08 9.00
N SER A 64 -2.08 -0.44 10.20
CA SER A 64 -2.09 -1.88 10.47
C SER A 64 -3.46 -2.53 10.24
N GLN A 65 -4.52 -1.74 10.08
CA GLN A 65 -5.88 -2.19 9.80
C GLN A 65 -6.16 -2.50 8.32
N ASP A 66 -5.29 -2.08 7.40
CA ASP A 66 -5.51 -2.28 5.96
C ASP A 66 -5.02 -3.64 5.45
N TYR A 67 -4.33 -4.40 6.31
CA TYR A 67 -3.75 -5.69 5.96
C TYR A 67 -4.27 -6.82 6.82
N TYR A 68 -4.67 -7.89 6.15
CA TYR A 68 -5.21 -9.10 6.74
C TYR A 68 -4.12 -10.17 6.75
N THR A 69 -3.89 -10.77 7.92
CA THR A 69 -3.16 -12.04 7.99
C THR A 69 -4.01 -13.16 7.40
N GLN A 70 -3.43 -14.36 7.27
CA GLN A 70 -4.20 -15.54 6.87
C GLN A 70 -5.39 -15.83 7.81
N SER A 71 -5.24 -15.55 9.11
CA SER A 71 -6.30 -15.72 10.10
C SER A 71 -7.40 -14.67 9.93
N ASP A 72 -7.02 -13.42 9.69
CA ASP A 72 -7.99 -12.32 9.51
C ASP A 72 -8.76 -12.47 8.20
N PHE A 73 -8.09 -12.92 7.14
CA PHE A 73 -8.74 -13.21 5.86
C PHE A 73 -9.80 -14.31 6.03
N ALA A 74 -9.47 -15.41 6.72
CA ALA A 74 -10.44 -16.47 7.01
C ALA A 74 -11.64 -15.94 7.80
N ARG A 75 -11.40 -15.11 8.83
CA ARG A 75 -12.46 -14.49 9.63
C ARG A 75 -13.34 -13.58 8.77
N TYR A 76 -12.75 -12.74 7.93
CA TYR A 76 -13.48 -11.85 7.03
C TYR A 76 -14.42 -12.62 6.10
N LEU A 77 -13.95 -13.74 5.54
CA LEU A 77 -14.78 -14.58 4.67
C LEU A 77 -15.95 -15.21 5.45
N GLU A 78 -15.68 -15.69 6.67
CA GLU A 78 -16.72 -16.26 7.54
C GLU A 78 -17.79 -15.21 7.91
N ASP A 79 -17.37 -13.98 8.23
CA ASP A 79 -18.27 -12.84 8.52
C ASP A 79 -19.16 -12.46 7.32
N LYS A 80 -18.74 -12.80 6.09
CA LYS A 80 -19.53 -12.65 4.86
C LYS A 80 -20.37 -13.89 4.52
N GLY A 81 -20.41 -14.89 5.38
CA GLY A 81 -21.13 -16.15 5.17
C GLY A 81 -20.43 -17.12 4.23
N ILE A 82 -19.14 -16.90 3.92
CA ILE A 82 -18.34 -17.75 3.04
C ILE A 82 -17.49 -18.66 3.90
N HIS A 83 -17.90 -19.92 4.03
CA HIS A 83 -17.14 -20.88 4.83
C HIS A 83 -15.79 -21.21 4.17
N PHE A 84 -14.73 -20.56 4.65
CA PHE A 84 -13.38 -20.67 4.09
C PHE A 84 -12.32 -20.65 5.21
N PRO A 85 -12.15 -21.79 5.91
CA PRO A 85 -11.29 -21.85 7.08
C PRO A 85 -9.80 -21.64 6.74
N GLN A 86 -9.04 -21.20 7.73
CA GLN A 86 -7.62 -20.83 7.58
C GLN A 86 -6.75 -21.96 6.99
N ASN A 87 -7.02 -23.22 7.33
CA ASN A 87 -6.32 -24.39 6.78
C ASN A 87 -6.55 -24.53 5.27
N LYS A 88 -7.75 -24.25 4.78
CA LYS A 88 -8.11 -24.25 3.36
C LYS A 88 -7.34 -23.16 2.63
N ILE A 89 -7.21 -21.97 3.23
CA ILE A 89 -6.38 -20.88 2.68
C ILE A 89 -4.92 -21.35 2.54
N ALA A 90 -4.33 -21.94 3.58
CA ALA A 90 -2.94 -22.42 3.52
C ALA A 90 -2.70 -23.40 2.36
N VAL A 91 -3.63 -24.34 2.15
CA VAL A 91 -3.54 -25.34 1.07
C VAL A 91 -3.71 -24.70 -0.30
N TYR A 92 -4.70 -23.83 -0.47
CA TYR A 92 -4.98 -23.18 -1.76
C TYR A 92 -3.84 -22.24 -2.16
N ARG A 93 -3.25 -21.53 -1.19
CA ARG A 93 -2.08 -20.69 -1.37
C ARG A 93 -0.89 -21.48 -1.90
N LYS A 94 -0.55 -22.60 -1.26
CA LYS A 94 0.53 -23.51 -1.73
C LYS A 94 0.28 -24.05 -3.15
N ARG A 95 -0.98 -24.16 -3.56
CA ARG A 95 -1.39 -24.66 -4.89
C ARG A 95 -1.51 -23.56 -5.95
N GLY A 96 -1.28 -22.30 -5.61
CA GLY A 96 -1.48 -21.17 -6.53
C GLY A 96 -2.95 -20.92 -6.90
N LYS A 97 -3.91 -21.48 -6.13
CA LYS A 97 -5.36 -21.32 -6.32
C LYS A 97 -5.98 -20.29 -5.36
N PHE A 98 -5.13 -19.48 -4.74
CA PHE A 98 -5.51 -18.41 -3.82
C PHE A 98 -4.88 -17.10 -4.33
N PRO A 99 -5.46 -15.93 -4.03
CA PRO A 99 -4.82 -14.65 -4.32
C PRO A 99 -3.39 -14.63 -3.81
N LYS A 100 -2.46 -14.17 -4.67
CA LYS A 100 -1.07 -13.96 -4.29
C LYS A 100 -1.00 -12.94 -3.16
N GLU A 101 -0.05 -13.13 -2.26
CA GLU A 101 0.17 -12.22 -1.14
C GLU A 101 0.62 -10.85 -1.64
N ASP A 102 0.03 -9.79 -1.08
CA ASP A 102 0.42 -8.42 -1.41
C ASP A 102 1.73 -8.04 -0.71
N LEU A 103 1.98 -8.62 0.48
CA LEU A 103 3.17 -8.40 1.26
C LEU A 103 3.57 -9.64 2.06
N VAL A 104 4.87 -9.81 2.29
CA VAL A 104 5.40 -10.81 3.24
C VAL A 104 6.32 -10.10 4.23
N VAL A 105 5.99 -10.16 5.53
CA VAL A 105 6.80 -9.58 6.61
C VAL A 105 7.26 -10.70 7.54
N SER A 106 8.57 -10.87 7.69
CA SER A 106 9.17 -11.93 8.53
C SER A 106 8.62 -13.33 8.24
N GLY A 107 8.33 -13.63 6.97
CA GLY A 107 7.74 -14.92 6.54
C GLY A 107 6.23 -15.04 6.74
N THR A 108 5.58 -14.04 7.36
CA THR A 108 4.13 -13.99 7.50
C THR A 108 3.50 -13.31 6.28
N PRO A 109 2.53 -13.97 5.60
CA PRO A 109 1.83 -13.41 4.46
C PRO A 109 0.72 -12.43 4.86
N TYR A 110 0.58 -11.35 4.10
CA TYR A 110 -0.45 -10.33 4.28
C TYR A 110 -1.16 -10.01 2.95
N TRP A 111 -2.45 -9.70 3.06
CA TRP A 111 -3.28 -9.25 1.94
C TRP A 111 -3.93 -7.91 2.29
N SER A 112 -3.92 -6.99 1.36
CA SER A 112 -4.64 -5.73 1.50
C SER A 112 -6.14 -5.97 1.58
N LYS A 113 -6.86 -5.05 2.21
CA LYS A 113 -8.32 -5.02 2.24
C LYS A 113 -8.94 -5.17 0.84
N TYR A 114 -8.38 -4.48 -0.15
CA TYR A 114 -8.81 -4.57 -1.54
C TYR A 114 -8.76 -6.02 -2.08
N THR A 115 -7.64 -6.71 -1.88
CA THR A 115 -7.47 -8.10 -2.35
C THR A 115 -8.45 -9.05 -1.66
N VAL A 116 -8.67 -8.86 -0.35
CA VAL A 116 -9.63 -9.63 0.45
C VAL A 116 -11.06 -9.44 -0.05
N GLU A 117 -11.49 -8.18 -0.22
CA GLU A 117 -12.82 -7.81 -0.69
C GLU A 117 -13.11 -8.31 -2.11
N SER A 118 -12.14 -8.13 -3.01
CA SER A 118 -12.23 -8.59 -4.40
C SER A 118 -12.40 -10.11 -4.48
N PHE A 119 -11.63 -10.85 -3.69
CA PHE A 119 -11.74 -12.31 -3.63
C PHE A 119 -13.08 -12.77 -3.04
N ALA A 120 -13.53 -12.14 -1.95
CA ALA A 120 -14.82 -12.45 -1.33
C ALA A 120 -15.98 -12.23 -2.32
N LYS A 121 -15.95 -11.11 -3.06
CA LYS A 121 -16.95 -10.79 -4.09
C LYS A 121 -16.98 -11.85 -5.19
N HIS A 122 -15.81 -12.24 -5.70
CA HIS A 122 -15.71 -13.30 -6.72
C HIS A 122 -16.29 -14.64 -6.22
N LEU A 123 -16.03 -15.04 -4.96
CA LEU A 123 -16.61 -16.24 -4.39
C LEU A 123 -18.14 -16.18 -4.26
N LEU A 124 -18.68 -15.04 -3.83
CA LEU A 124 -20.13 -14.83 -3.74
C LEU A 124 -20.81 -14.86 -5.11
N GLU A 125 -20.16 -14.32 -6.14
CA GLU A 125 -20.66 -14.38 -7.52
C GLU A 125 -20.67 -15.82 -8.06
N GLN A 126 -19.69 -16.64 -7.68
CA GLN A 126 -19.69 -18.07 -8.03
C GLN A 126 -20.76 -18.88 -7.31
N GLN A 127 -21.17 -18.50 -6.09
CA GLN A 127 -22.25 -19.16 -5.36
C GLN A 127 -23.66 -18.84 -5.89
N LYS A 128 -23.81 -17.75 -6.65
CA LYS A 128 -25.07 -17.33 -7.26
C LYS A 128 -25.33 -17.96 -8.64
N LYS A 129 -24.33 -18.64 -9.21
CA LYS A 129 -24.43 -19.38 -10.48
C LYS A 129 -24.71 -20.85 -10.21
#